data_AF-A0A7V5R4P7-F1
#
_entry.id   AF-A0A7V5R4P7-F1
#
_cell.length_a   1.000
_cell.length_b   1.000
_cell.length_c   1.000
_cell.angle_alpha   90.00
_cell.angle_beta   90.00
_cell.angle_gamma   90.00
#
_symmetry.space_group_name_H-M   'P 1'
#
loop_
_entity.id
_entity.type
_entity.pdbx_description
1 polymer ?
#
loop_
_entity_poly.entity_id
_entity_poly.type
_entity_poly.pdbx_seq_one_letter_code
_entity_poly.pdbx_strand_id
1 'polypeptide(L)'
;MDRIGLEELIRELSTLNYRNMYSNDFLLTWEKSMDEIAATFTVAEILRGMREQNISSRVFDSGLGVSLFRDNSTRTRFSFTSACNLLGLEVQDLDEGKSQMAHGETVRETANMISFMADVIGIRDDMYIGKGNAYMHKVAE
;
A
#
# COMPACT_ATOMS: atom_id res chain seq x y z
N MET A 1 11.12 -10.41 -18.91
CA MET A 1 11.87 -9.18 -19.29
C MET A 1 13.37 -9.42 -19.13
N ASP A 2 14.24 -8.92 -20.01
CA ASP A 2 15.70 -9.07 -19.86
C ASP A 2 16.30 -7.89 -19.07
N ARG A 3 17.61 -7.92 -18.78
CA ARG A 3 18.26 -6.85 -17.98
C ARG A 3 18.23 -5.49 -18.68
N ILE A 4 18.31 -5.48 -20.01
CA ILE A 4 18.26 -4.25 -20.81
C ILE A 4 16.89 -3.58 -20.66
N GLY A 5 15.80 -4.36 -20.75
CA GLY A 5 14.45 -3.85 -20.52
C GLY A 5 14.24 -3.29 -19.11
N LEU A 6 14.87 -3.87 -18.08
CA LEU A 6 14.81 -3.33 -16.72
C LEU A 6 15.52 -1.97 -16.63
N GLU A 7 16.71 -1.84 -17.22
CA GLU A 7 17.46 -0.58 -17.25
C GLU A 7 16.70 0.52 -18.01
N GLU A 8 16.01 0.17 -19.09
CA GLU A 8 15.16 1.10 -19.84
C GLU A 8 13.98 1.62 -19.01
N LEU A 9 13.27 0.73 -18.29
CA LEU A 9 12.19 1.15 -17.40
C LEU A 9 12.68 2.05 -16.26
N ILE A 10 13.88 1.77 -15.71
CA ILE A 10 14.48 2.63 -14.68
C ILE A 10 14.81 4.01 -15.25
N ARG A 11 15.30 4.08 -16.50
CA ARG A 11 15.54 5.36 -17.17
C ARG A 11 14.24 6.10 -17.44
N GLU A 12 13.20 5.42 -17.91
CA GLU A 12 11.87 6.00 -18.10
C GLU A 12 11.33 6.60 -16.80
N LEU A 13 11.38 5.83 -15.71
CA LEU A 13 10.96 6.29 -14.39
C LEU A 13 11.67 7.59 -14.01
N SER A 14 12.98 7.70 -14.24
CA SER A 14 13.76 8.91 -13.91
C SER A 14 13.30 10.19 -14.62
N THR A 15 12.51 10.07 -15.69
CA THR A 15 11.97 11.21 -16.45
C THR A 15 10.61 11.70 -15.95
N LEU A 16 9.91 10.91 -15.12
CA LEU A 16 8.57 11.22 -14.61
C LEU A 16 8.64 12.05 -13.32
N ASN A 17 7.67 12.94 -13.10
CA ASN A 17 7.56 13.70 -11.85
C ASN A 17 6.60 13.06 -10.85
N TYR A 18 7.13 12.28 -9.91
CA TYR A 18 6.38 11.61 -8.84
C TYR A 18 6.81 12.03 -7.42
N ARG A 19 7.49 13.18 -7.28
CA ARG A 19 8.08 13.62 -5.99
C ARG A 19 7.04 13.79 -4.88
N ASN A 20 5.81 14.14 -5.23
CA ASN A 20 4.73 14.36 -4.27
C ASN A 20 4.10 13.05 -3.76
N MET A 21 4.50 11.88 -4.29
CA MET A 21 4.03 10.58 -3.79
C MET A 21 4.79 10.08 -2.57
N TYR A 22 6.01 10.59 -2.32
CA TYR A 22 6.80 10.17 -1.17
C TYR A 22 6.15 10.66 0.13
N SER A 23 5.98 9.75 1.11
CA SER A 23 5.29 10.02 2.37
C SER A 23 3.88 10.62 2.19
N ASN A 24 3.15 10.12 1.19
CA ASN A 24 1.80 10.56 0.86
C ASN A 24 0.88 9.36 0.59
N ASP A 25 -0.43 9.59 0.63
CA ASP A 25 -1.44 8.54 0.47
C ASP A 25 -1.86 8.35 -0.99
N PHE A 26 -2.22 7.12 -1.34
CA PHE A 26 -2.86 6.77 -2.60
C PHE A 26 -4.33 6.40 -2.35
N LEU A 27 -5.20 7.41 -2.29
CA LEU A 27 -6.65 7.23 -2.06
C LEU A 27 -7.42 7.16 -3.37
N LEU A 28 -7.39 8.23 -4.16
CA LEU A 28 -8.16 8.34 -5.41
C LEU A 28 -7.22 8.64 -6.59
N THR A 29 -7.41 7.94 -7.72
CA THR A 29 -6.53 8.08 -8.89
C THR A 29 -6.59 9.46 -9.53
N TRP A 30 -7.73 10.14 -9.46
CA TRP A 30 -7.88 11.51 -10.00
C TRP A 30 -7.26 12.60 -9.11
N GLU A 31 -6.79 12.25 -7.92
CA GLU A 31 -5.97 13.13 -7.08
C GLU A 31 -4.48 13.05 -7.42
N LYS A 32 -4.11 12.16 -8.36
CA LYS A 32 -2.74 11.96 -8.83
C LYS A 32 -2.56 12.54 -10.22
N SER A 33 -1.38 13.08 -10.48
CA SER A 33 -1.00 13.55 -11.81
C SER A 33 -0.79 12.37 -12.75
N MET A 34 -0.79 12.63 -14.06
CA MET A 34 -0.53 11.60 -15.06
C MET A 34 0.87 10.97 -14.89
N ASP A 35 1.87 11.77 -14.51
CA ASP A 35 3.23 11.29 -14.23
C ASP A 35 3.28 10.36 -13.01
N GLU A 36 2.49 10.64 -11.97
CA GLU A 36 2.39 9.79 -10.76
C GLU A 36 1.73 8.45 -11.06
N ILE A 37 0.66 8.46 -11.88
CA ILE A 37 0.01 7.24 -12.36
C ILE A 37 0.96 6.44 -13.26
N ALA A 38 1.65 7.10 -14.19
CA ALA A 38 2.65 6.46 -15.04
C ALA A 38 3.77 5.83 -14.20
N ALA A 39 4.32 6.57 -13.23
CA ALA A 39 5.37 6.07 -12.35
C ALA A 39 4.93 4.84 -11.56
N THR A 40 3.67 4.79 -11.11
CA THR A 40 3.09 3.62 -10.44
C THR A 40 3.12 2.38 -11.34
N PHE A 41 2.74 2.52 -12.62
CA PHE A 41 2.79 1.41 -13.59
C PHE A 41 4.23 1.02 -13.93
N THR A 42 5.11 1.99 -14.16
CA THR A 42 6.53 1.73 -14.46
C THR A 42 7.20 0.96 -13.32
N VAL A 43 6.97 1.36 -12.06
CA VAL A 43 7.49 0.63 -10.88
C VAL A 43 6.92 -0.79 -10.80
N ALA A 44 5.63 -0.99 -11.09
CA ALA A 44 5.02 -2.32 -11.07
C ALA A 44 5.68 -3.26 -12.11
N GLU A 45 5.95 -2.77 -13.32
CA GLU A 45 6.65 -3.55 -14.36
C GLU A 45 8.12 -3.82 -13.99
N ILE A 46 8.82 -2.86 -13.37
CA ILE A 46 10.17 -3.06 -12.85
C ILE A 46 10.18 -4.19 -11.81
N LEU A 47 9.30 -4.14 -10.80
CA LEU A 47 9.22 -5.14 -9.73
C LEU A 47 8.87 -6.53 -10.28
N ARG A 48 7.96 -6.59 -11.26
CA ARG A 48 7.66 -7.81 -12.00
C ARG A 48 8.90 -8.35 -12.71
N GLY A 49 9.60 -7.50 -13.45
CA GLY A 49 10.83 -7.87 -14.16
C GLY A 49 11.93 -8.39 -13.23
N MET A 50 12.12 -7.75 -12.07
CA MET A 50 13.04 -8.22 -11.02
C MET A 50 12.66 -9.63 -10.55
N ARG A 51 11.37 -9.86 -10.25
CA ARG A 51 10.89 -11.17 -9.80
C ARG A 51 11.05 -12.26 -10.86
N GLU A 52 10.74 -11.97 -12.12
CA GLU A 52 10.93 -12.89 -13.26
C GLU A 52 12.40 -13.29 -13.43
N GLN A 53 13.34 -12.42 -13.06
CA GLN A 53 14.79 -12.68 -13.09
C GLN A 53 15.34 -13.24 -11.77
N ASN A 54 14.47 -13.61 -10.81
CA ASN A 54 14.85 -14.10 -9.49
C ASN A 54 15.73 -13.11 -8.70
N ILE A 55 15.49 -11.81 -8.87
CA ILE A 55 16.13 -10.74 -8.12
C ILE A 55 15.19 -10.34 -6.96
N SER A 56 15.72 -10.31 -5.74
CA SER A 56 14.97 -9.85 -4.57
C SER A 56 14.74 -8.34 -4.64
N SER A 57 13.49 -7.92 -4.45
CA SER A 57 13.08 -6.52 -4.31
C SER A 57 12.83 -6.12 -2.85
N ARG A 58 13.38 -6.87 -1.89
CA ARG A 58 13.24 -6.57 -0.46
C ARG A 58 13.91 -5.24 -0.16
N VAL A 59 13.17 -4.31 0.42
CA VAL A 59 13.64 -2.99 0.85
C VAL A 59 13.50 -2.76 2.35
N PHE A 60 12.67 -3.56 3.04
CA PHE A 60 12.53 -3.56 4.50
C PHE A 60 13.22 -4.79 5.10
N ASP A 61 14.09 -4.59 6.10
CA ASP A 61 14.67 -5.69 6.86
C ASP A 61 13.69 -6.22 7.91
N SER A 62 12.96 -5.30 8.56
CA SER A 62 11.82 -5.56 9.44
C SER A 62 10.77 -4.46 9.25
N GLY A 63 9.55 -4.67 9.76
CA GLY A 63 8.44 -3.73 9.64
C GLY A 63 7.11 -4.42 9.40
N LEU A 64 6.02 -3.74 9.76
CA LEU A 64 4.65 -4.26 9.61
C LEU A 64 3.91 -3.59 8.44
N GLY A 65 3.15 -4.39 7.71
CA GLY A 65 2.08 -3.92 6.83
C GLY A 65 0.73 -4.22 7.48
N VAL A 66 0.03 -3.20 7.96
CA VAL A 66 -1.25 -3.40 8.64
C VAL A 66 -2.37 -3.54 7.62
N SER A 67 -3.15 -4.62 7.73
CA SER A 67 -4.28 -4.95 6.86
C SER A 67 -5.58 -4.67 7.61
N LEU A 68 -6.28 -3.60 7.24
CA LEU A 68 -7.54 -3.15 7.84
C LEU A 68 -8.69 -3.34 6.85
N PHE A 69 -9.31 -4.51 6.87
CA PHE A 69 -10.35 -4.90 5.92
C PHE A 69 -11.69 -5.04 6.64
N ARG A 70 -12.58 -4.06 6.45
CA ARG A 70 -13.92 -4.02 7.06
C ARG A 70 -14.92 -4.91 6.33
N ASP A 71 -14.64 -5.24 5.07
CA ASP A 71 -15.37 -6.23 4.28
C ASP A 71 -14.50 -7.47 3.99
N ASN A 72 -15.18 -8.58 3.67
CA ASN A 72 -14.51 -9.83 3.33
C ASN A 72 -14.11 -9.84 1.86
N SER A 73 -12.80 -9.86 1.60
CA SER A 73 -12.29 -10.14 0.26
C SER A 73 -10.94 -10.83 0.24
N THR A 74 -10.98 -12.12 -0.05
CA THR A 74 -9.79 -12.97 -0.15
C THR A 74 -8.83 -12.48 -1.23
N ARG A 75 -9.33 -11.95 -2.37
CA ARG A 75 -8.49 -11.50 -3.49
C ARG A 75 -7.65 -10.28 -3.10
N THR A 76 -8.27 -9.26 -2.50
CA THR A 76 -7.54 -8.05 -2.11
C THR A 76 -6.60 -8.31 -0.95
N ARG A 77 -7.02 -9.11 0.05
CA ARG A 77 -6.14 -9.52 1.15
C ARG A 77 -4.91 -10.25 0.64
N PHE A 78 -5.09 -11.27 -0.19
CA PHE A 78 -3.96 -12.03 -0.76
C PHE A 78 -3.03 -11.14 -1.60
N SER A 79 -3.57 -10.20 -2.36
CA SER A 79 -2.77 -9.24 -3.13
C SER A 79 -1.94 -8.33 -2.22
N PHE A 80 -2.54 -7.80 -1.15
CA PHE A 80 -1.85 -6.94 -0.19
C PHE A 80 -0.75 -7.70 0.56
N THR A 81 -1.04 -8.92 1.03
CA THR A 81 -0.07 -9.81 1.66
C THR A 81 1.09 -10.15 0.73
N SER A 82 0.80 -10.43 -0.54
CA SER A 82 1.84 -10.70 -1.54
C SER A 82 2.76 -9.50 -1.77
N ALA A 83 2.19 -8.29 -1.84
CA ALA A 83 2.95 -7.06 -2.01
C ALA A 83 3.85 -6.74 -0.80
N CYS A 84 3.31 -6.87 0.43
CA CYS A 84 4.09 -6.70 1.66
C CYS A 84 5.27 -7.68 1.72
N ASN A 85 5.00 -8.96 1.46
CA ASN A 85 6.04 -9.99 1.46
C ASN A 85 7.14 -9.73 0.41
N LEU A 86 6.76 -9.30 -0.80
CA LEU A 86 7.69 -8.97 -1.88
C LEU A 86 8.69 -7.86 -1.48
N LEU A 87 8.25 -6.90 -0.66
CA LEU A 87 9.07 -5.77 -0.20
C LEU A 87 9.76 -6.02 1.15
N GLY A 88 9.37 -7.09 1.86
CA GLY A 88 9.99 -7.52 3.12
C GLY A 88 9.19 -7.30 4.40
N LEU A 89 7.97 -6.77 4.26
CA LEU A 89 7.08 -6.48 5.39
C LEU A 89 6.31 -7.73 5.82
N GLU A 90 6.05 -7.82 7.12
CA GLU A 90 5.16 -8.82 7.71
C GLU A 90 3.74 -8.24 7.81
N VAL A 91 2.73 -8.98 7.35
CA VAL A 91 1.35 -8.49 7.42
C VAL A 91 0.72 -8.81 8.75
N GLN A 92 0.16 -7.79 9.39
CA GLN A 92 -0.69 -7.93 10.57
C GLN A 92 -2.13 -7.55 10.21
N ASP A 93 -3.04 -8.52 10.26
CA ASP A 93 -4.47 -8.26 10.08
C ASP A 93 -5.06 -7.62 11.35
N LEU A 94 -5.74 -6.49 11.18
CA LEU A 94 -6.55 -5.86 12.21
C LEU A 94 -8.02 -6.18 11.95
N ASP A 95 -8.58 -7.03 12.80
CA ASP A 95 -10.01 -7.37 12.78
C ASP A 95 -10.78 -6.36 13.66
N GLU A 96 -11.42 -5.36 13.03
CA GLU A 96 -12.23 -4.36 13.77
C GLU A 96 -13.35 -5.02 14.59
N GLY A 97 -13.89 -6.16 14.16
CA GLY A 97 -14.93 -6.89 14.88
C GLY A 97 -14.45 -7.51 16.21
N LYS A 98 -13.13 -7.69 16.35
CA LYS A 98 -12.45 -8.12 17.58
C LYS A 98 -11.68 -6.98 18.26
N SER A 99 -11.61 -5.82 17.62
CA SER A 99 -10.90 -4.64 18.11
C SER A 99 -11.76 -3.82 19.08
N GLN A 100 -11.09 -3.08 19.98
CA GLN A 100 -11.70 -2.16 20.94
C GLN A 100 -12.39 -0.95 20.27
N MET A 101 -12.34 -0.82 18.94
CA MET A 101 -13.20 0.10 18.19
C MET A 101 -14.70 -0.19 18.42
N ALA A 102 -15.07 -1.47 18.62
CA ALA A 102 -16.42 -1.84 19.07
C ALA A 102 -16.72 -1.42 20.53
N HIS A 103 -15.69 -1.07 21.30
CA HIS A 103 -15.75 -0.55 22.67
C HIS A 103 -15.63 0.99 22.75
N GLY A 104 -15.62 1.70 21.62
CA GLY A 104 -15.69 3.17 21.58
C GLY A 104 -14.37 3.90 21.37
N GLU A 105 -13.27 3.20 21.05
CA GLU A 105 -12.05 3.86 20.57
C GLU A 105 -12.30 4.63 19.27
N THR A 106 -11.69 5.80 19.16
CA THR A 106 -11.74 6.63 17.96
C THR A 106 -10.80 6.07 16.88
N VAL A 107 -11.12 6.36 15.61
CA VAL A 107 -10.27 5.99 14.45
C VAL A 107 -8.83 6.46 14.63
N ARG A 108 -8.64 7.65 15.23
CA ARG A 108 -7.32 8.24 15.50
C ARG A 108 -6.54 7.46 16.55
N GLU A 109 -7.18 7.02 17.63
CA GLU A 109 -6.52 6.22 18.68
C GLU A 109 -6.06 4.88 18.10
N THR A 110 -6.92 4.21 17.33
CA THR A 110 -6.57 2.96 16.67
C THR A 110 -5.44 3.16 15.65
N ALA A 111 -5.50 4.19 14.80
CA ALA A 111 -4.47 4.50 13.82
C ALA A 111 -3.10 4.72 14.48
N ASN A 112 -3.04 5.50 15.56
CA ASN A 112 -1.79 5.71 16.30
C ASN A 112 -1.25 4.42 16.91
N MET A 113 -2.12 3.60 17.51
CA MET A 113 -1.72 2.36 18.17
C MET A 113 -1.11 1.35 17.19
N ILE A 114 -1.71 1.18 16.00
CA ILE A 114 -1.21 0.23 15.00
C ILE A 114 0.03 0.72 14.24
N SER A 115 0.35 2.02 14.32
CA SER A 115 1.40 2.63 13.50
C SER A 115 2.82 2.56 14.09
N PHE A 116 3.00 2.16 15.35
CA PHE A 116 4.32 2.22 16.01
C PHE A 116 5.45 1.47 15.29
N MET A 117 5.12 0.36 14.61
CA MET A 117 6.07 -0.44 13.84
C MET A 117 5.55 -0.74 12.43
N ALA A 118 4.56 0.03 11.96
CA ALA A 118 3.98 -0.15 10.65
C ALA A 118 4.55 0.86 9.65
N ASP A 119 5.00 0.37 8.51
CA ASP A 119 5.45 1.19 7.39
C ASP A 119 4.31 1.49 6.41
N VAL A 120 3.32 0.60 6.32
CA VAL A 120 2.17 0.74 5.42
C VAL A 120 0.88 0.26 6.08
N ILE A 121 -0.23 0.92 5.75
CA ILE A 121 -1.58 0.52 6.17
C ILE A 121 -2.45 0.37 4.91
N GLY A 122 -2.94 -0.85 4.67
CA GLY A 122 -3.90 -1.15 3.62
C GLY A 122 -5.32 -1.14 4.18
N ILE A 123 -6.15 -0.21 3.72
CA ILE A 123 -7.54 -0.11 4.17
C ILE A 123 -8.47 -0.56 3.06
N ARG A 124 -9.45 -1.38 3.41
CA ARG A 124 -10.59 -1.68 2.55
C ARG A 124 -11.90 -1.45 3.29
N ASP A 125 -12.68 -0.51 2.78
CA ASP A 125 -14.01 -0.17 3.29
C ASP A 125 -14.96 0.16 2.12
N ASP A 126 -15.58 -0.88 1.57
CA ASP A 126 -16.61 -0.76 0.53
C ASP A 126 -18.05 -0.93 1.06
N MET A 127 -18.24 -1.01 2.38
CA MET A 127 -19.53 -1.34 3.00
C MET A 127 -20.62 -0.31 2.70
N TYR A 128 -20.25 0.96 2.60
CA TYR A 128 -21.17 2.06 2.33
C TYR A 128 -20.52 3.14 1.46
N ILE A 129 -21.24 3.56 0.41
CA ILE A 129 -20.80 4.61 -0.52
C ILE A 129 -20.40 5.87 0.27
N GLY A 130 -19.18 6.37 0.02
CA GLY A 130 -18.65 7.61 0.59
C GLY A 130 -18.11 7.50 2.03
N LYS A 131 -18.48 6.47 2.81
CA LYS A 131 -17.99 6.32 4.20
C LYS A 131 -16.54 5.85 4.26
N GLY A 132 -16.15 4.92 3.38
CA GLY A 132 -14.78 4.41 3.34
C GLY A 132 -13.75 5.48 3.04
N ASN A 133 -14.01 6.37 2.07
CA ASN A 133 -13.09 7.47 1.76
C ASN A 133 -12.89 8.41 2.97
N ALA A 134 -13.98 8.79 3.63
CA ALA A 134 -13.91 9.63 4.83
C ALA A 134 -13.18 8.95 5.99
N TYR A 135 -13.31 7.62 6.12
CA TYR A 135 -12.56 6.84 7.10
C TYR A 135 -11.06 6.84 6.79
N MET A 136 -10.68 6.58 5.53
CA MET A 136 -9.26 6.56 5.12
C MET A 136 -8.58 7.92 5.37
N HIS A 137 -9.25 9.03 5.06
CA HIS A 137 -8.71 10.36 5.38
C HIS A 137 -8.50 10.59 6.88
N LYS A 138 -9.37 10.04 7.74
CA LYS A 138 -9.19 10.13 9.20
C LYS A 138 -8.04 9.29 9.74
N VAL A 139 -7.67 8.22 9.04
CA VAL A 139 -6.49 7.41 9.39
C VAL A 139 -5.21 8.09 8.91
N ALA A 140 -5.26 8.81 7.79
CA ALA A 140 -4.14 9.55 7.22
C ALA A 140 -3.77 10.86 7.98
N GLU A 141 -4.68 11.39 8.81
CA GLU A 141 -4.46 12.57 9.67
C GLU A 141 -3.63 12.28 10.93
#